data_AF-A0A0D8L429-F1
#
_entry.id   AF-A0A0D8L429-F1
#
_cell.length_a   1.000
_cell.length_b   1.000
_cell.length_c   1.000
_cell.angle_alpha   90.00
_cell.angle_beta   90.00
_cell.angle_gamma   90.00
#
_symmetry.space_group_name_H-M   'P 1'
#
loop_
_entity.id
_entity.type
_entity.pdbx_description
1 polymer ?
#
loop_
_entity_poly.entity_id
_entity_poly.type
_entity_poly.pdbx_seq_one_letter_code
_entity_poly.pdbx_strand_id
1 'polypeptide(L)' 'MNVGTLVAGFDNDVRCIIYARPTKSEIRWVQCLGRGLRKAQGKDKCLIFDHSGSVHRLGFPDDIEYDELPGKSDG' A
#
# COMPACT_ATOMS: atom_id res chain seq x y z
N MET A 1 5.51 -16.92 2.08
CA MET A 1 6.09 -15.74 1.40
C MET A 1 5.32 -15.57 0.11
N ASN A 2 4.77 -14.38 -0.18
CA ASN A 2 3.93 -14.21 -1.36
C ASN A 2 4.43 -13.05 -2.22
N VAL A 3 4.67 -13.32 -3.51
CA VAL A 3 5.15 -12.36 -4.51
C VAL A 3 3.97 -12.00 -5.40
N GLY A 4 3.48 -10.76 -5.29
CA GLY A 4 2.46 -10.21 -6.19
C GLY A 4 0.98 -10.33 -5.78
N THR A 5 0.61 -11.07 -4.74
CA THR A 5 -0.81 -11.20 -4.30
C THR A 5 -1.39 -9.96 -3.61
N LEU A 6 -0.56 -9.04 -3.12
CA LEU A 6 -1.06 -7.75 -2.63
C LEU A 6 -1.43 -6.81 -3.78
N VAL A 7 -1.20 -7.19 -5.05
CA VAL A 7 -1.64 -6.42 -6.22
C VAL A 7 -3.06 -6.84 -6.65
N ALA A 8 -3.44 -8.12 -6.51
CA ALA A 8 -4.83 -8.58 -6.72
C ALA A 8 -5.14 -9.86 -5.93
N GLY A 9 -6.33 -9.93 -5.31
CA GLY A 9 -6.94 -11.19 -4.81
C GLY A 9 -6.81 -11.53 -3.32
N PHE A 10 -6.09 -10.75 -2.50
CA PHE A 10 -5.95 -11.04 -1.06
C PHE A 10 -6.78 -10.09 -0.18
N ASP A 11 -7.87 -10.60 0.40
CA ASP A 11 -8.76 -9.89 1.33
C ASP A 11 -8.90 -10.66 2.65
N ASN A 12 -7.83 -10.67 3.44
CA ASN A 12 -7.78 -11.28 4.77
C ASN A 12 -7.33 -10.23 5.79
N ASP A 13 -7.41 -10.57 7.08
CA ASP A 13 -6.87 -9.73 8.16
C ASP A 13 -5.33 -9.61 8.06
N VAL A 14 -4.87 -8.60 7.29
CA VAL A 14 -3.45 -8.31 7.10
C VAL A 14 -2.95 -7.41 8.22
N ARG A 15 -1.99 -7.90 9.01
CA ARG A 15 -1.38 -7.16 10.13
C ARG A 15 0.08 -6.76 9.90
N CYS A 16 0.70 -7.29 8.86
CA CYS A 16 2.10 -7.03 8.52
C CYS A 16 2.31 -7.12 7.01
N ILE A 17 3.05 -6.17 6.45
CA ILE A 17 3.44 -6.14 5.03
C ILE A 17 4.96 -5.94 4.95
N ILE A 18 5.62 -6.77 4.14
CA ILE A 18 6.99 -6.54 3.70
C ILE A 18 6.92 -6.06 2.25
N TYR A 19 7.29 -4.82 2.01
CA TYR A 19 7.26 -4.21 0.70
C TYR A 19 8.68 -4.13 0.12
N ALA A 20 8.96 -4.98 -0.86
CA ALA A 20 10.27 -5.10 -1.50
C ALA A 20 10.22 -4.81 -3.01
N ARG A 21 9.27 -3.98 -3.45
CA ARG A 21 9.05 -3.68 -4.87
C ARG A 21 9.07 -2.16 -5.10
N PRO A 22 10.23 -1.56 -5.42
CA PRO A 22 10.32 -0.12 -5.66
C PRO A 22 9.25 0.37 -6.63
N THR A 23 8.54 1.43 -6.26
CA THR A 23 7.54 2.06 -7.12
C THR A 23 7.62 3.57 -7.09
N LYS A 24 7.27 4.17 -8.23
CA LYS A 24 7.00 5.60 -8.38
C LYS A 24 5.49 5.89 -8.50
N SER A 25 4.65 4.86 -8.54
CA SER A 25 3.20 5.00 -8.71
C SER A 25 2.53 5.05 -7.36
N GLU A 26 1.92 6.20 -7.03
CA GLU A 26 1.11 6.39 -5.82
C GLU A 26 -0.06 5.41 -5.78
N ILE A 27 -0.73 5.19 -6.91
CA ILE A 27 -1.81 4.22 -7.05
C ILE A 27 -1.34 2.82 -6.60
N ARG A 28 -0.20 2.36 -7.09
CA ARG A 28 0.33 1.04 -6.70
C ARG A 28 0.72 0.99 -5.22
N TRP A 29 1.29 2.07 -4.70
CA TRP A 29 1.66 2.20 -3.29
C TRP A 29 0.44 2.06 -2.38
N VAL A 30 -0.59 2.87 -2.63
CA VAL A 30 -1.85 2.87 -1.88
C VAL A 30 -2.60 1.55 -2.04
N GLN A 31 -2.71 1.01 -3.26
CA GLN A 31 -3.44 -0.26 -3.47
C GLN A 31 -2.77 -1.46 -2.80
N CYS A 32 -1.43 -1.51 -2.78
CA CYS A 32 -0.71 -2.61 -2.14
C CYS A 32 -0.79 -2.52 -0.61
N LEU A 33 -0.51 -1.33 -0.05
CA LEU A 33 -0.43 -1.14 1.40
C LEU A 33 -1.80 -0.97 2.06
N GLY A 34 -2.78 -0.42 1.34
CA GLY A 34 -4.15 -0.25 1.80
C GLY A 34 -4.84 -1.54 2.21
N ARG A 35 -4.35 -2.71 1.78
CA ARG A 35 -4.81 -4.02 2.27
C ARG A 35 -4.49 -4.24 3.75
N GLY A 36 -3.35 -3.74 4.23
CA GLY A 36 -2.95 -3.76 5.63
C GLY A 36 -3.72 -2.76 6.50
N LEU A 37 -4.06 -1.61 5.91
CA LEU A 37 -4.71 -0.50 6.60
C LEU A 37 -6.21 -0.71 6.87
N ARG A 38 -6.83 -1.74 6.27
CA ARG A 38 -8.23 -2.10 6.56
C ARG A 38 -8.40 -2.48 8.03
N LYS A 39 -9.43 -1.90 8.66
CA LYS A 39 -9.84 -2.24 10.03
C LYS A 39 -10.22 -3.73 10.12
N ALA A 40 -9.84 -4.36 11.23
CA ALA A 40 -10.24 -5.72 11.58
C ALA A 40 -10.39 -5.84 13.10
N GLN A 41 -11.18 -6.82 13.57
CA GLN A 41 -11.39 -7.03 15.00
C GLN A 41 -10.06 -7.30 15.70
N GLY A 42 -9.75 -6.51 16.73
CA GLY A 42 -8.51 -6.64 17.51
C GLY A 42 -7.23 -6.26 16.74
N LYS A 43 -7.34 -5.47 15.66
CA LYS A 43 -6.19 -4.86 14.97
C LYS A 43 -6.04 -3.41 15.43
N ASP A 44 -5.03 -3.16 16.26
CA ASP A 44 -4.61 -1.81 16.65
C ASP A 44 -3.65 -1.19 15.61
N LYS A 45 -2.78 -2.01 15.02
CA LYS A 45 -1.72 -1.57 14.10
C LYS A 45 -1.53 -2.54 12.94
N CYS A 46 -1.09 -2.01 11.81
CA CYS A 46 -0.47 -2.77 10.73
C CYS A 46 1.00 -2.39 10.62
N LEU A 47 1.90 -3.38 10.65
CA LEU A 47 3.33 -3.13 10.48
C LEU A 47 3.69 -3.11 8.99
N ILE A 48 4.46 -2.13 8.55
CA ILE A 48 4.94 -2.00 7.17
C ILE A 48 6.46 -1.91 7.19
N PHE A 49 7.12 -2.88 6.54
CA PHE A 49 8.57 -2.89 6.33
C PHE A 49 8.85 -2.56 4.86
N ASP A 50 9.26 -1.33 4.58
CA ASP A 50 9.60 -0.89 3.24
C ASP A 50 11.10 -1.08 2.96
N HIS A 51 11.44 -2.13 2.23
CA HIS A 51 12.81 -2.42 1.76
C HIS A 51 13.13 -1.74 0.43
N SER A 52 12.19 -0.99 -0.14
CA SER A 52 12.32 -0.37 -1.45
C SER A 52 12.61 1.14 -1.40
N GLY A 53 12.41 1.76 -0.23
CA GLY A 53 12.54 3.20 -0.05
C GLY A 53 11.42 4.02 -0.70
N SER A 54 10.30 3.38 -1.06
CA SER A 54 9.13 4.04 -1.64
C SER A 54 8.49 5.04 -0.68
N VAL A 55 8.49 4.79 0.63
CA VAL A 55 7.97 5.73 1.65
C VAL A 55 8.73 7.05 1.65
N HIS A 56 10.05 7.02 1.41
CA HIS A 56 10.87 8.24 1.36
C HIS A 56 10.54 9.11 0.14
N ARG A 57 9.93 8.53 -0.90
CA ARG A 57 9.54 9.24 -2.12
C ARG A 57 8.08 9.68 -2.08
N LEU A 58 7.18 8.80 -1.64
CA LEU A 58 5.74 8.93 -1.80
C LEU A 58 5.02 9.33 -0.50
N GLY A 59 5.72 9.35 0.64
CA GLY A 59 5.11 9.57 1.94
C GLY A 59 4.34 8.35 2.45
N PHE A 60 3.59 8.56 3.55
CA PHE A 60 2.76 7.52 4.12
C PHE A 60 1.51 7.28 3.26
N PRO A 61 1.11 6.02 3.04
CA PRO A 61 0.00 5.68 2.15
C PRO A 61 -1.37 6.19 2.62
N ASP A 62 -1.54 6.43 3.92
CA ASP A 62 -2.75 6.98 4.53
C ASP A 62 -2.83 8.51 4.49
N ASP A 63 -1.74 9.19 4.14
CA ASP A 63 -1.72 10.65 3.94
C ASP A 63 -2.08 11.05 2.50
N ILE A 64 -2.32 10.08 1.60
CA ILE A 64 -2.57 10.32 0.17
C ILE A 64 -4.09 10.35 -0.08
N GLU A 65 -4.64 11.55 -0.20
CA GLU A 65 -6.04 11.81 -0.54
C GLU A 65 -6.15 12.69 -1.80
N TYR A 66 -7.13 12.40 -2.65
CA TYR A 66 -7.45 13.23 -3.82
C TYR A 66 -8.95 13.52 -3.83
N ASP A 67 -9.31 14.80 -3.78
CA ASP A 67 -10.70 15.25 -3.92
C ASP A 67 -11.21 15.13 -5.37
N GLU A 68 -10.29 15.18 -6.33
CA GLU A 68 -10.55 15.10 -7.76
C GLU A 68 -9.66 14.05 -8.42
N LEU A 69 -10.17 13.42 -9.48
CA LEU A 69 -9.39 12.45 -10.25
C LEU A 69 -8.21 13.16 -10.95
N PRO A 70 -6.95 12.79 -10.67
CA PRO A 70 -5.81 13.39 -11.33
C PRO A 70 -5.84 13.08 -12.83
N GLY A 71 -5.84 14.11 -13.68
CA GLY A 71 -5.99 13.99 -15.13
C GLY A 71 -4.78 13.44 -15.89
N LYS A 72 -3.88 12.66 -15.27
CA LYS A 72 -2.69 12.11 -15.94
C LYS A 72 -2.83 10.61 -16.18
N SER A 73 -2.89 10.26 -17.45
CA SER A 73 -2.75 8.89 -17.96
C SER A 73 -1.26 8.56 -18.11
N ASP A 74 -0.64 7.94 -17.12
CA ASP A 74 0.63 7.23 -17.31
C ASP A 74 0.38 5.73 -17.45
N GLY A 75 0.18 5.31 -18.71
CA GLY A 75 0.20 3.91 -19.11
C GLY A 75 1.59 3.29 -18.99
#